data_AF-A0A6H1WQA2-F1
#
_entry.id   AF-A0A6H1WQA2-F1
#
_cell.length_a   1.000
_cell.length_b   1.000
_cell.length_c   1.000
_cell.angle_alpha   90.00
_cell.angle_beta   90.00
_cell.angle_gamma   90.00
#
_symmetry.space_group_name_H-M   'P 1'
#
loop_
_entity.id
_entity.type
_entity.pdbx_description
1 polymer ?
#
loop_
_entity_poly.entity_id
_entity_poly.type
_entity_poly.pdbx_seq_one_letter_code
_entity_poly.pdbx_strand_id
1 'polypeptide(L)'
;MVEKRAPSEIVRFGVLLVVLFWTLGLFIELLLNFKGKSLCQATSCVVVGEWARLSHREMVLLGLVYFLGLGGFLLGKKEGLLYLWASGGLFAETIFFLRQGLEYHLYCPFCLLVGLGVALSALPLLVFHRPSWGALLGGLAGLLLGFALTATPLSALKARAFPAFPDRPRVPDLLLIYSPDCPHCHEVLDFCRHLPQANLYLCRKEEALPLFRILGLSGVPVLIVDRPGRREILEGSRAIIAYLEKRFGGQGLSLTPLENGLFVPQIETGVCSELKPKCE
;
A
#
# COMPACT_ATOMS: atom_id res chain seq x y z
N MET A 1 -12.54 -53.64 12.90
CA MET A 1 -13.16 -52.46 13.54
C MET A 1 -12.54 -51.23 12.90
N VAL A 2 -13.29 -50.46 12.12
CA VAL A 2 -12.81 -49.20 11.54
C VAL A 2 -13.07 -48.13 12.60
N GLU A 3 -12.03 -47.76 13.33
CA GLU A 3 -12.06 -46.66 14.28
C GLU A 3 -12.39 -45.39 13.50
N LYS A 4 -13.62 -44.88 13.67
CA LYS A 4 -14.07 -43.63 13.06
C LYS A 4 -13.21 -42.50 13.61
N ARG A 5 -12.13 -42.20 12.90
CA ARG A 5 -11.26 -41.05 13.19
C ARG A 5 -12.17 -39.82 13.25
N ALA A 6 -12.14 -39.11 14.38
CA ALA A 6 -12.98 -37.94 14.58
C ALA A 6 -12.80 -36.96 13.41
N PRO A 7 -13.86 -36.29 12.92
CA PRO A 7 -13.78 -35.38 11.78
C PRO A 7 -12.70 -34.28 11.94
N SER A 8 -12.32 -33.97 13.19
CA SER A 8 -11.22 -33.07 13.54
C SER A 8 -9.84 -33.53 13.04
N GLU A 9 -9.54 -34.82 13.13
CA GLU A 9 -8.21 -35.37 12.79
C GLU A 9 -7.98 -35.44 11.28
N ILE A 10 -9.05 -35.72 10.51
CA ILE A 10 -8.98 -35.71 9.04
C ILE A 10 -8.73 -34.28 8.55
N VAL A 11 -9.42 -33.29 9.11
CA VAL A 11 -9.22 -31.87 8.79
C VAL A 11 -7.80 -31.44 9.13
N ARG A 12 -7.29 -31.77 10.33
CA ARG A 12 -5.91 -31.45 10.74
C ARG A 12 -4.88 -32.04 9.80
N PHE A 13 -5.04 -33.31 9.42
CA PHE A 13 -4.15 -33.97 8.47
C PHE A 13 -4.17 -33.30 7.08
N GLY A 14 -5.37 -32.98 6.56
CA GLY A 14 -5.51 -32.27 5.29
C GLY A 14 -4.87 -30.89 5.31
N VAL A 15 -5.09 -30.12 6.38
CA VAL A 15 -4.47 -28.80 6.56
C VAL A 15 -2.95 -28.92 6.66
N LEU A 16 -2.43 -29.94 7.35
CA LEU A 16 -0.99 -30.16 7.44
C LEU A 16 -0.35 -30.39 6.06
N LEU A 17 -1.00 -31.16 5.17
CA LEU A 17 -0.52 -31.37 3.80
C LEU A 17 -0.49 -30.05 3.01
N VAL A 18 -1.54 -29.23 3.15
CA VAL A 18 -1.60 -27.89 2.55
C VAL A 18 -0.43 -27.04 3.08
N VAL A 19 -0.24 -26.97 4.39
CA VAL A 19 0.85 -26.21 5.02
C VAL A 19 2.22 -26.66 4.51
N LEU A 20 2.47 -27.96 4.42
CA LEU A 20 3.74 -28.50 3.91
C LEU A 20 3.98 -28.11 2.45
N PHE A 21 2.96 -28.24 1.60
CA PHE A 21 3.03 -27.85 0.19
C PHE A 21 3.40 -26.37 0.03
N TRP A 22 2.71 -25.47 0.73
CA TRP A 22 2.95 -24.03 0.67
C TRP A 22 4.30 -23.63 1.27
N THR A 23 4.70 -24.24 2.37
CA THR A 23 6.01 -24.01 2.99
C THR A 23 7.13 -24.35 2.01
N LEU A 24 7.04 -25.50 1.34
CA LEU A 24 8.03 -25.92 0.36
C LEU A 24 8.07 -24.95 -0.85
N GLY A 25 6.90 -24.57 -1.38
CA GLY A 25 6.81 -23.63 -2.49
C GLY A 25 7.42 -22.26 -2.18
N LEU A 26 7.10 -21.69 -1.01
CA LEU A 26 7.67 -20.42 -0.57
C LEU A 26 9.17 -20.52 -0.25
N PHE A 27 9.63 -21.66 0.25
CA PHE A 27 11.06 -21.88 0.48
C PHE A 27 11.84 -21.91 -0.83
N ILE A 28 11.30 -22.56 -1.87
CA ILE A 28 11.86 -22.54 -3.22
C ILE A 28 11.90 -21.10 -3.75
N GLU A 29 10.81 -20.34 -3.61
CA GLU A 29 10.76 -18.93 -4.03
C GLU A 29 11.80 -18.08 -3.29
N LEU A 30 11.97 -18.28 -1.99
CA LEU A 30 12.99 -17.60 -1.20
C LEU A 30 14.40 -17.87 -1.74
N LEU A 31 14.72 -19.13 -2.05
CA LEU A 31 16.01 -19.53 -2.63
C LEU A 31 16.24 -18.93 -4.02
N LEU A 32 15.20 -18.88 -4.86
CA LEU A 32 15.27 -18.22 -6.16
C LEU A 32 15.55 -16.72 -5.99
N ASN A 33 14.90 -16.09 -5.01
CA ASN A 33 15.04 -14.67 -4.76
C ASN A 33 16.46 -14.28 -4.30
N PHE A 34 17.12 -15.15 -3.52
CA PHE A 34 18.55 -14.97 -3.20
C PHE A 34 19.46 -14.99 -4.44
N LYS A 35 19.05 -15.69 -5.51
CA LYS A 35 19.75 -15.71 -6.80
C LYS A 35 19.30 -14.59 -7.76
N GLY A 36 18.48 -13.66 -7.29
CA GLY A 36 17.92 -12.58 -8.12
C GLY A 36 16.85 -13.04 -9.12
N LYS A 37 16.26 -14.23 -8.93
CA LYS A 37 15.16 -14.75 -9.73
C LYS A 37 13.88 -14.82 -8.90
N SER A 38 12.72 -14.77 -9.53
CA SER A 38 11.42 -14.97 -8.86
C SER A 38 10.50 -15.77 -9.76
N LEU A 39 9.58 -16.55 -9.16
CA LEU A 39 8.52 -17.24 -9.89
C LEU A 39 7.48 -16.24 -10.44
N CYS A 40 7.27 -15.12 -9.76
CA CYS A 40 6.49 -14.00 -10.31
C CYS A 40 7.39 -12.92 -10.89
N GLN A 41 7.31 -12.72 -12.21
CA GLN A 41 7.89 -11.56 -12.90
C GLN A 41 6.83 -10.55 -13.37
N ALA A 42 5.58 -10.71 -12.93
CA ALA A 42 4.51 -9.79 -13.31
C ALA A 42 4.78 -8.39 -12.74
N THR A 43 4.54 -7.36 -13.56
CA THR A 43 4.64 -5.96 -13.15
C THR A 43 3.73 -5.64 -11.96
N SER A 44 2.61 -6.36 -11.81
CA SER A 44 1.71 -6.24 -10.67
C SER A 44 2.34 -6.66 -9.34
N CYS A 45 3.26 -7.62 -9.33
CA CYS A 45 3.99 -8.05 -8.13
C CYS A 45 4.88 -6.91 -7.60
N VAL A 46 5.54 -6.16 -8.49
CA VAL A 46 6.39 -5.01 -8.14
C VAL A 46 5.56 -3.87 -7.56
N VAL A 47 4.45 -3.54 -8.23
CA VAL A 47 3.56 -2.46 -7.79
C VAL A 47 3.02 -2.78 -6.39
N VAL A 48 2.42 -3.95 -6.19
CA VAL A 48 1.82 -4.31 -4.89
C VAL A 48 2.84 -4.31 -3.76
N GLY A 49 4.07 -4.80 -3.99
CA GLY A 49 5.13 -4.77 -2.97
C GLY A 49 5.49 -3.36 -2.51
N GLU A 50 5.65 -2.43 -3.43
CA GLU A 50 5.99 -1.04 -3.09
C GLU A 50 4.88 -0.33 -2.31
N TRP A 51 3.61 -0.63 -2.58
CA TRP A 51 2.48 -0.08 -1.83
C TRP A 51 2.31 -0.73 -0.46
N ALA A 52 2.67 -2.01 -0.32
CA ALA A 52 2.54 -2.79 0.91
C ALA A 52 3.66 -2.56 1.93
N ARG A 53 4.57 -1.59 1.72
CA ARG A 53 5.80 -1.37 2.53
C ARG A 53 6.67 -2.62 2.70
N LEU A 54 6.46 -3.64 1.89
CA LEU A 54 7.10 -4.92 2.01
C LEU A 54 7.78 -5.22 0.68
N SER A 55 9.08 -5.38 0.71
CA SER A 55 9.82 -5.97 -0.40
C SER A 55 9.29 -7.37 -0.70
N HIS A 56 9.50 -7.85 -1.92
CA HIS A 56 9.14 -9.21 -2.30
C HIS A 56 9.71 -10.26 -1.33
N ARG A 57 10.95 -10.05 -0.85
CA ARG A 57 11.60 -10.91 0.14
C ARG A 57 10.83 -10.96 1.45
N GLU A 58 10.43 -9.80 1.96
CA GLU A 58 9.69 -9.70 3.22
C GLU A 58 8.31 -10.36 3.12
N MET A 59 7.62 -10.21 1.98
CA MET A 59 6.34 -10.89 1.74
C MET A 59 6.50 -12.42 1.75
N VAL A 60 7.53 -12.94 1.07
CA VAL A 60 7.83 -14.38 1.06
C VAL A 60 8.17 -14.89 2.47
N LEU A 61 8.99 -14.14 3.21
CA LEU A 61 9.36 -14.47 4.59
C LEU A 61 8.14 -14.45 5.53
N LEU A 62 7.25 -13.46 5.39
CA LEU A 62 6.02 -13.38 6.19
C LEU A 62 5.13 -14.60 5.94
N GLY A 63 4.97 -15.01 4.67
CA GLY A 63 4.25 -16.23 4.32
C GLY A 63 4.90 -17.48 4.94
N LEU A 64 6.22 -17.60 4.86
CA LEU A 64 6.96 -18.72 5.48
C LEU A 64 6.76 -18.77 7.00
N VAL A 65 6.87 -17.63 7.68
CA VAL A 65 6.63 -17.52 9.12
C VAL A 65 5.20 -17.94 9.46
N TYR A 66 4.22 -17.53 8.65
CA TYR A 66 2.84 -17.96 8.82
C TYR A 66 2.69 -19.48 8.71
N PHE A 67 3.12 -20.09 7.61
CA PHE A 67 2.93 -21.53 7.36
C PHE A 67 3.75 -22.41 8.31
N LEU A 68 5.01 -22.04 8.61
CA LEU A 68 5.83 -22.75 9.59
C LEU A 68 5.22 -22.64 11.00
N GLY A 69 4.77 -21.45 11.39
CA GLY A 69 4.08 -21.24 12.67
C GLY A 69 2.82 -22.09 12.76
N LEU A 70 1.99 -22.08 11.72
CA LEU A 70 0.76 -22.87 11.66
C LEU A 70 1.05 -24.37 11.73
N GLY A 71 2.04 -24.86 10.99
CA GLY A 71 2.49 -26.25 11.05
C GLY A 71 2.99 -26.65 12.44
N GLY A 72 3.77 -25.79 13.09
CA GLY A 72 4.24 -25.99 14.46
C GLY A 72 3.08 -26.05 15.47
N PHE A 73 2.08 -25.18 15.33
CA PHE A 73 0.89 -25.20 16.20
C PHE A 73 -0.03 -26.39 15.93
N LEU A 74 -0.14 -26.87 14.70
CA LEU A 74 -0.91 -28.08 14.34
C LEU A 74 -0.31 -29.34 14.97
N LEU A 75 1.01 -29.43 15.05
CA LEU A 75 1.73 -30.54 15.70
C LEU A 75 1.78 -30.40 17.23
N GLY A 76 1.53 -29.19 17.75
CA GLY A 76 1.51 -28.89 19.18
C GLY A 76 0.16 -29.11 19.84
N LYS A 77 0.13 -29.04 21.18
CA LYS A 77 -1.11 -29.15 21.99
C LYS A 77 -1.75 -27.79 22.33
N LYS A 78 -1.30 -26.69 21.73
CA LYS A 78 -1.72 -25.32 22.09
C LYS A 78 -2.84 -24.82 21.16
N GLU A 79 -4.04 -25.37 21.31
CA GLU A 79 -5.19 -25.08 20.43
C GLU A 79 -5.56 -23.59 20.39
N GLY A 80 -5.51 -22.88 21.54
CA GLY A 80 -5.79 -21.44 21.57
C GLY A 80 -4.85 -20.61 20.68
N LEU A 81 -3.56 -20.96 20.65
CA LEU A 81 -2.58 -20.29 19.79
C LEU A 81 -2.75 -20.69 18.32
N LEU A 82 -3.14 -21.93 18.04
CA LEU A 82 -3.46 -22.37 16.68
C LEU A 82 -4.55 -21.49 16.07
N TYR A 83 -5.66 -21.28 16.80
CA TYR A 83 -6.76 -20.44 16.33
C TYR A 83 -6.39 -18.96 16.23
N LEU A 84 -5.60 -18.45 17.17
CA LEU A 84 -5.07 -17.09 17.11
C LEU A 84 -4.24 -16.88 15.85
N TRP A 85 -3.34 -17.82 15.55
CA TRP A 85 -2.46 -17.72 14.39
C TRP A 85 -3.23 -17.85 13.07
N ALA A 86 -4.11 -18.86 12.96
CA ALA A 86 -4.90 -19.12 11.77
C ALA A 86 -5.85 -17.96 11.43
N SER A 87 -6.57 -17.45 12.43
CA SER A 87 -7.46 -16.29 12.25
C SER A 87 -6.68 -15.00 11.95
N GLY A 88 -5.54 -14.78 12.62
CA GLY A 88 -4.70 -13.62 12.36
C GLY A 88 -4.18 -13.56 10.93
N GLY A 89 -3.66 -14.68 10.40
CA GLY A 89 -3.24 -14.74 9.01
C GLY A 89 -4.39 -14.52 8.02
N LEU A 90 -5.54 -15.15 8.25
CA LEU A 90 -6.71 -15.03 7.36
C LEU A 90 -7.23 -13.59 7.28
N PHE A 91 -7.36 -12.90 8.42
CA PHE A 91 -7.84 -11.52 8.46
C PHE A 91 -6.80 -10.54 7.91
N ALA A 92 -5.50 -10.77 8.16
CA ALA A 92 -4.45 -9.97 7.53
C ALA A 92 -4.51 -10.09 5.99
N GLU A 93 -4.58 -11.30 5.45
CA GLU A 93 -4.73 -11.53 4.00
C GLU A 93 -6.01 -10.93 3.42
N THR A 94 -7.10 -10.91 4.19
CA THR A 94 -8.33 -10.25 3.77
C THR A 94 -8.10 -8.75 3.52
N ILE A 95 -7.31 -8.07 4.37
CA ILE A 95 -6.93 -6.67 4.15
C ILE A 95 -6.04 -6.51 2.92
N PHE A 96 -5.04 -7.38 2.73
CA PHE A 96 -4.20 -7.36 1.53
C PHE A 96 -5.01 -7.53 0.24
N PHE A 97 -5.98 -8.43 0.24
CA PHE A 97 -6.86 -8.68 -0.90
C PHE A 97 -7.82 -7.51 -1.14
N LEU A 98 -8.42 -6.97 -0.07
CA LEU A 98 -9.34 -5.84 -0.15
C LEU A 98 -8.64 -4.60 -0.72
N ARG A 99 -7.41 -4.31 -0.30
CA ARG A 99 -6.63 -3.20 -0.85
C ARG A 99 -6.23 -3.42 -2.30
N GLN A 100 -5.81 -4.62 -2.67
CA GLN A 100 -5.52 -4.93 -4.08
C GLN A 100 -6.75 -4.76 -4.98
N GLY A 101 -7.92 -5.20 -4.52
CA GLY A 101 -9.16 -5.10 -5.28
C GLY A 101 -9.73 -3.68 -5.34
N LEU A 102 -9.85 -3.01 -4.19
CA LEU A 102 -10.54 -1.71 -4.09
C LEU A 102 -9.61 -0.52 -4.31
N GLU A 103 -8.43 -0.51 -3.70
CA GLU A 103 -7.52 0.64 -3.75
C GLU A 103 -6.65 0.60 -5.02
N TYR A 104 -6.06 -0.56 -5.32
CA TYR A 104 -5.07 -0.67 -6.40
C TYR A 104 -5.69 -1.06 -7.76
N HIS A 105 -6.85 -1.71 -7.78
CA HIS A 105 -7.45 -2.37 -8.96
C HIS A 105 -6.43 -3.23 -9.74
N LEU A 106 -5.52 -3.86 -8.99
CA LEU A 106 -4.45 -4.64 -9.56
C LEU A 106 -4.21 -5.84 -8.65
N TYR A 107 -4.32 -7.03 -9.24
CA TYR A 107 -4.10 -8.27 -8.52
C TYR A 107 -2.69 -8.79 -8.80
N CYS A 108 -1.96 -9.05 -7.72
CA CYS A 108 -0.69 -9.75 -7.78
C CYS A 108 -0.95 -11.27 -7.77
N PRO A 109 -0.66 -12.01 -8.87
CA PRO A 109 -0.91 -13.45 -8.92
C PRO A 109 -0.22 -14.23 -7.80
N PHE A 110 0.97 -13.79 -7.40
CA PHE A 110 1.70 -14.40 -6.29
C PHE A 110 0.98 -14.21 -4.95
N CYS A 111 0.55 -12.98 -4.63
CA CYS A 111 -0.19 -12.71 -3.39
C CYS A 111 -1.54 -13.43 -3.38
N LEU A 112 -2.23 -13.52 -4.53
CA LEU A 112 -3.47 -14.30 -4.65
C LEU A 112 -3.23 -15.78 -4.35
N LEU A 113 -2.14 -16.34 -4.88
CA LEU A 113 -1.76 -17.73 -4.70
C LEU A 113 -1.44 -17.98 -3.21
N VAL A 114 -0.62 -17.13 -2.58
CA VAL A 114 -0.34 -17.22 -1.14
C VAL A 114 -1.59 -17.08 -0.28
N GLY A 115 -2.44 -16.08 -0.58
CA GLY A 115 -3.70 -15.85 0.12
C GLY A 115 -4.66 -17.03 -0.01
N LEU A 116 -4.69 -17.72 -1.15
CA LEU A 116 -5.42 -18.97 -1.32
C LEU A 116 -4.86 -20.06 -0.37
N GLY A 117 -3.54 -20.17 -0.24
CA GLY A 117 -2.92 -21.09 0.72
C GLY A 117 -3.29 -20.78 2.17
N VAL A 118 -3.33 -19.50 2.54
CA VAL A 118 -3.79 -19.05 3.87
C VAL A 118 -5.25 -19.43 4.07
N ALA A 119 -6.13 -19.16 3.10
CA ALA A 119 -7.55 -19.52 3.16
C ALA A 119 -7.76 -21.03 3.28
N LEU A 120 -7.11 -21.84 2.44
CA LEU A 120 -7.21 -23.30 2.45
C LEU A 120 -6.66 -23.93 3.73
N SER A 121 -5.72 -23.28 4.41
CA SER A 121 -5.17 -23.77 5.68
C SER A 121 -5.97 -23.30 6.90
N ALA A 122 -6.43 -22.05 6.93
CA ALA A 122 -7.12 -21.45 8.08
C ALA A 122 -8.63 -21.76 8.11
N LEU A 123 -9.34 -21.65 6.98
CA LEU A 123 -10.80 -21.77 6.96
C LEU A 123 -11.30 -23.12 7.47
N PRO A 124 -10.72 -24.28 7.07
CA PRO A 124 -11.18 -25.56 7.61
C PRO A 124 -11.03 -25.62 9.15
N LEU A 125 -9.93 -25.08 9.70
CA LEU A 125 -9.74 -25.05 11.15
C LEU A 125 -10.81 -24.21 11.85
N LEU A 126 -11.18 -23.07 11.27
CA LEU A 126 -12.13 -22.13 11.87
C LEU A 126 -13.59 -22.56 11.69
N VAL A 127 -13.95 -23.22 10.59
CA VAL A 127 -15.33 -23.66 10.32
C VAL A 127 -15.68 -24.92 11.09
N PHE A 128 -14.75 -25.88 11.19
CA PHE A 128 -15.03 -27.18 11.80
C PHE A 128 -14.87 -27.20 13.33
N HIS A 129 -14.49 -26.08 13.98
CA HIS A 129 -14.38 -25.99 15.44
C HIS A 129 -15.15 -24.80 16.01
N ARG A 130 -15.53 -24.92 17.30
CA ARG A 130 -16.24 -23.87 18.03
C ARG A 130 -15.41 -22.58 18.09
N PRO A 131 -16.03 -21.40 17.99
CA PRO A 131 -15.32 -20.13 18.11
C PRO A 131 -14.62 -20.05 19.47
N SER A 132 -13.30 -19.84 19.43
CA SER A 132 -12.48 -19.65 20.62
C SER A 132 -12.10 -18.17 20.77
N TRP A 133 -11.83 -17.74 22.01
CA TRP A 133 -11.27 -16.41 22.26
C TRP A 133 -9.97 -16.15 21.48
N GLY A 134 -9.18 -17.20 21.25
CA GLY A 134 -7.99 -17.13 20.41
C GLY A 134 -8.31 -16.67 18.99
N ALA A 135 -9.36 -17.21 18.36
CA ALA A 135 -9.77 -16.82 17.02
C ALA A 135 -10.21 -15.34 16.92
N LEU A 136 -10.90 -14.82 17.95
CA LEU A 136 -11.31 -13.42 17.98
C LEU A 136 -10.12 -12.47 18.13
N LEU A 137 -9.24 -12.76 19.09
CA LEU A 137 -8.04 -11.96 19.32
C LEU A 137 -7.09 -12.01 18.12
N GLY A 138 -6.93 -13.19 17.52
CA GLY A 138 -6.16 -13.38 16.30
C GLY A 138 -6.73 -12.56 15.15
N GLY A 139 -8.03 -12.66 14.88
CA GLY A 139 -8.69 -11.86 13.84
C GLY A 139 -8.50 -10.35 14.02
N LEU A 140 -8.67 -9.83 15.24
CA LEU A 140 -8.43 -8.41 15.54
C LEU A 140 -6.96 -8.02 15.33
N ALA A 141 -6.02 -8.81 15.83
CA ALA A 141 -4.59 -8.57 15.63
C ALA A 141 -4.20 -8.63 14.14
N GLY A 142 -4.78 -9.57 13.39
CA GLY A 142 -4.60 -9.72 11.95
C GLY A 142 -5.10 -8.51 11.16
N LEU A 143 -6.28 -8.00 11.50
CA LEU A 143 -6.81 -6.76 10.91
C LEU A 143 -5.87 -5.57 11.16
N LEU A 144 -5.48 -5.34 12.41
CA LEU A 144 -4.60 -4.24 12.78
C LEU A 144 -3.25 -4.33 12.08
N LEU A 145 -2.66 -5.53 12.06
CA LEU A 145 -1.39 -5.78 11.38
C LEU A 145 -1.52 -5.60 9.87
N GLY A 146 -2.58 -6.14 9.26
CA GLY A 146 -2.87 -5.99 7.84
C GLY A 146 -2.93 -4.52 7.45
N PHE A 147 -3.70 -3.71 8.18
CA PHE A 147 -3.78 -2.26 7.95
C PHE A 147 -2.45 -1.55 8.16
N ALA A 148 -1.69 -1.90 9.20
CA ALA A 148 -0.40 -1.27 9.50
C ALA A 148 0.64 -1.54 8.41
N LEU A 149 0.72 -2.78 7.93
CA LEU A 149 1.65 -3.17 6.86
C LEU A 149 1.29 -2.50 5.54
N THR A 150 0.01 -2.47 5.21
CA THR A 150 -0.46 -1.93 3.91
C THR A 150 -0.73 -0.43 3.93
N ALA A 151 -0.42 0.28 5.02
CA ALA A 151 -0.65 1.72 5.12
C ALA A 151 0.19 2.48 4.10
N THR A 152 -0.46 3.02 3.06
CA THR A 152 0.19 3.71 1.93
C THR A 152 1.14 4.82 2.42
N PRO A 153 2.46 4.66 2.30
CA PRO A 153 3.35 5.75 2.66
C PRO A 153 3.54 6.69 1.48
N LEU A 154 3.47 7.99 1.73
CA LEU A 154 3.90 9.02 0.79
C LEU A 154 5.36 8.81 0.33
N SER A 155 6.17 8.10 1.11
CA SER A 155 7.55 7.76 0.74
C SER A 155 7.65 6.87 -0.51
N ALA A 156 6.65 6.02 -0.78
CA ALA A 156 6.65 5.21 -1.99
C ALA A 156 6.47 6.08 -3.24
N LEU A 157 5.59 7.08 -3.19
CA LEU A 157 5.45 8.06 -4.27
C LEU A 157 6.73 8.89 -4.44
N LYS A 158 7.35 9.32 -3.34
CA LYS A 158 8.61 10.07 -3.38
C LYS A 158 9.77 9.30 -4.00
N ALA A 159 9.84 7.98 -3.80
CA ALA A 159 10.90 7.14 -4.34
C ALA A 159 10.85 7.05 -5.88
N ARG A 160 9.66 7.15 -6.49
CA ARG A 160 9.48 7.15 -7.95
C ARG A 160 9.56 8.55 -8.56
N ALA A 161 9.48 9.58 -7.73
CA ALA A 161 9.50 10.94 -8.21
C ALA A 161 10.89 11.37 -8.68
N PHE A 162 10.94 12.12 -9.77
CA PHE A 162 12.18 12.63 -10.36
C PHE A 162 12.23 14.15 -10.32
N PRO A 163 13.41 14.78 -10.19
CA PRO A 163 13.50 16.24 -10.14
C PRO A 163 13.07 16.87 -11.46
N ALA A 164 12.23 17.90 -11.39
CA ALA A 164 11.83 18.70 -12.56
C ALA A 164 13.03 19.42 -13.19
N PHE A 165 13.98 19.84 -12.36
CA PHE A 165 15.17 20.60 -12.77
C PHE A 165 16.42 19.95 -12.15
N PRO A 166 17.10 19.03 -12.86
CA PRO A 166 18.20 18.24 -12.29
C PRO A 166 19.42 19.09 -11.91
N ASP A 167 19.63 20.24 -12.55
CA ASP A 167 20.75 21.15 -12.29
C ASP A 167 20.55 22.05 -11.05
N ARG A 168 19.40 21.96 -10.38
CA ARG A 168 19.04 22.81 -9.23
C ARG A 168 19.20 22.08 -7.90
N PRO A 169 19.47 22.81 -6.80
CA PRO A 169 19.52 22.21 -5.46
C PRO A 169 18.20 21.48 -5.14
N ARG A 170 18.31 20.35 -4.43
CA ARG A 170 17.18 19.47 -4.14
C ARG A 170 16.30 20.06 -3.03
N VAL A 171 14.99 20.06 -3.25
CA VAL A 171 13.98 20.48 -2.27
C VAL A 171 13.02 19.30 -2.04
N PRO A 172 13.40 18.31 -1.20
CA PRO A 172 12.75 16.99 -1.13
C PRO A 172 11.35 17.00 -0.49
N ASP A 173 10.90 18.15 0.00
CA ASP A 173 9.58 18.32 0.61
C ASP A 173 8.50 18.73 -0.39
N LEU A 174 8.83 18.99 -1.66
CA LEU A 174 7.86 19.39 -2.69
C LEU A 174 7.68 18.31 -3.76
N LEU A 175 6.53 17.62 -3.74
CA LEU A 175 6.16 16.58 -4.71
C LEU A 175 4.95 17.02 -5.52
N LEU A 176 5.13 17.29 -6.81
CA LEU A 176 4.08 17.61 -7.75
C LEU A 176 3.62 16.34 -8.48
N ILE A 177 2.35 16.00 -8.32
CA ILE A 177 1.67 15.00 -9.14
C ILE A 177 1.16 15.69 -10.40
N TYR A 178 1.61 15.21 -11.56
CA TYR A 178 1.38 15.84 -12.85
C TYR A 178 0.95 14.85 -13.94
N SER A 179 0.43 15.38 -15.04
CA SER A 179 0.19 14.64 -16.28
C SER A 179 0.84 15.40 -17.44
N PRO A 180 1.50 14.72 -18.40
CA PRO A 180 2.18 15.35 -19.52
C PRO A 180 1.22 16.13 -20.45
N ASP A 181 -0.05 15.73 -20.51
CA ASP A 181 -1.05 16.33 -21.39
C ASP A 181 -1.87 17.44 -20.70
N CYS A 182 -1.50 17.83 -19.47
CA CYS A 182 -2.26 18.78 -18.68
C CYS A 182 -1.70 20.22 -18.81
N PRO A 183 -2.47 21.20 -19.34
CA PRO A 183 -2.01 22.59 -19.49
C PRO A 183 -1.73 23.26 -18.15
N HIS A 184 -2.54 23.00 -17.12
CA HIS A 184 -2.30 23.52 -15.76
C HIS A 184 -1.04 22.95 -15.10
N CYS A 185 -0.64 21.72 -15.44
CA CYS A 185 0.64 21.18 -14.99
C CYS A 185 1.81 21.95 -15.63
N HIS A 186 1.71 22.24 -16.92
CA HIS A 186 2.71 23.06 -17.63
C HIS A 186 2.77 24.47 -17.07
N GLU A 187 1.64 25.09 -16.76
CA GLU A 187 1.55 26.40 -16.10
C GLU A 187 2.37 26.45 -14.80
N VAL A 188 2.20 25.46 -13.92
CA VAL A 188 2.98 25.35 -12.66
C VAL A 188 4.47 25.15 -12.94
N LEU A 189 4.83 24.29 -13.90
CA LEU A 189 6.22 24.01 -14.24
C LEU A 189 6.92 25.23 -14.85
N ASP A 190 6.22 25.97 -15.72
CA ASP A 190 6.70 27.20 -16.32
C ASP A 190 6.87 28.30 -15.27
N PHE A 191 5.95 28.41 -14.31
CA PHE A 191 6.15 29.30 -13.17
C PHE A 191 7.41 28.92 -12.38
N CYS A 192 7.64 27.63 -12.12
CA CYS A 192 8.82 27.16 -11.39
C CYS A 192 10.13 27.38 -12.17
N ARG A 193 10.11 27.48 -13.50
CA ARG A 193 11.32 27.84 -14.28
C ARG A 193 11.89 29.18 -13.84
N HIS A 194 11.04 30.13 -13.46
CA HIS A 194 11.42 31.47 -12.99
C HIS A 194 11.85 31.50 -11.51
N LEU A 195 11.64 30.41 -10.76
CA LEU A 195 12.02 30.27 -9.36
C LEU A 195 13.14 29.22 -9.19
N PRO A 196 14.43 29.60 -9.30
CA PRO A 196 15.55 28.65 -9.22
C PRO A 196 15.63 27.90 -7.87
N GLN A 197 14.99 28.42 -6.82
CA GLN A 197 14.94 27.81 -5.49
C GLN A 197 13.83 26.75 -5.36
N ALA A 198 12.87 26.69 -6.28
CA ALA A 198 11.73 25.76 -6.24
C ALA A 198 11.98 24.54 -7.13
N ASN A 199 12.81 23.59 -6.68
CA ASN A 199 13.01 22.33 -7.39
C ASN A 199 11.97 21.29 -6.96
N LEU A 200 10.95 21.09 -7.80
CA LEU A 200 9.87 20.15 -7.56
C LEU A 200 10.28 18.72 -7.94
N TYR A 201 9.81 17.75 -7.18
CA TYR A 201 9.81 16.34 -7.60
C TYR A 201 8.54 16.02 -8.36
N LEU A 202 8.64 15.42 -9.53
CA LEU A 202 7.52 15.08 -10.40
C LEU A 202 7.17 13.61 -10.22
N CYS A 203 5.89 13.34 -9.93
CA CYS A 203 5.30 12.02 -9.93
C CYS A 203 4.14 11.99 -10.92
N ARG A 204 4.07 10.95 -11.74
CA ARG A 204 3.01 10.85 -12.75
C ARG A 204 1.68 10.53 -12.07
N LYS A 205 0.58 11.09 -12.58
CA LYS A 205 -0.78 10.83 -12.07
C LYS A 205 -1.07 9.34 -11.95
N GLU A 206 -0.66 8.54 -12.93
CA GLU A 206 -0.88 7.09 -12.97
C GLU A 206 -0.25 6.37 -11.77
N GLU A 207 0.90 6.87 -11.30
CA GLU A 207 1.62 6.34 -10.15
C GLU A 207 1.04 6.82 -8.81
N ALA A 208 0.21 7.87 -8.83
CA ALA A 208 -0.41 8.45 -7.65
C ALA A 208 -1.93 8.17 -7.54
N LEU A 209 -2.50 7.35 -8.42
CA LEU A 209 -3.94 7.04 -8.44
C LEU A 209 -4.50 6.55 -7.10
N PRO A 210 -3.82 5.67 -6.33
CA PRO A 210 -4.33 5.27 -5.03
C PRO A 210 -4.45 6.45 -4.06
N LEU A 211 -3.52 7.41 -4.13
CA LEU A 211 -3.56 8.60 -3.30
C LEU A 211 -4.73 9.52 -3.68
N PHE A 212 -5.02 9.66 -4.97
CA PHE A 212 -6.17 10.42 -5.47
C PHE A 212 -7.49 9.89 -4.91
N ARG A 213 -7.65 8.56 -4.85
CA ARG A 213 -8.85 7.92 -4.32
C ARG A 213 -8.99 8.11 -2.81
N ILE A 214 -7.91 7.91 -2.07
CA ILE A 214 -7.92 8.01 -0.59
C ILE A 214 -8.24 9.45 -0.15
N LEU A 215 -7.70 10.44 -0.87
CA LEU A 215 -7.86 11.86 -0.54
C LEU A 215 -9.04 12.53 -1.24
N GLY A 216 -9.75 11.83 -2.14
CA GLY A 216 -10.84 12.41 -2.92
C GLY A 216 -10.40 13.53 -3.88
N LEU A 217 -9.18 13.46 -4.40
CA LEU A 217 -8.64 14.47 -5.33
C LEU A 217 -9.31 14.34 -6.69
N SER A 218 -9.71 15.48 -7.26
CA SER A 218 -10.55 15.54 -8.47
C SER A 218 -9.74 15.59 -9.76
N GLY A 219 -8.48 16.01 -9.72
CA GLY A 219 -7.62 16.09 -10.89
C GLY A 219 -6.19 16.57 -10.60
N VAL A 220 -5.42 16.78 -11.66
CA VAL A 220 -4.06 17.33 -11.62
C VAL A 220 -4.06 18.80 -12.06
N PRO A 221 -3.07 19.62 -11.66
CA PRO A 221 -1.91 19.32 -10.81
C PRO A 221 -2.24 19.24 -9.31
N VAL A 222 -1.47 18.43 -8.56
CA VAL A 222 -1.54 18.38 -7.09
C VAL A 222 -0.13 18.50 -6.51
N LEU A 223 0.11 19.48 -5.65
CA LEU A 223 1.36 19.63 -4.92
C LEU A 223 1.21 19.09 -3.50
N ILE A 224 2.12 18.21 -3.12
CA ILE A 224 2.24 17.67 -1.77
C ILE A 224 3.48 18.28 -1.13
N VAL A 225 3.26 18.98 -0.03
CA VAL A 225 4.30 19.59 0.80
C VAL A 225 4.48 18.73 2.04
N ASP A 226 5.61 18.05 2.16
CA ASP A 226 5.89 17.11 3.25
C ASP A 226 6.98 17.68 4.17
N ARG A 227 6.54 18.45 5.18
CA ARG A 227 7.40 19.03 6.22
C ARG A 227 7.41 18.14 7.47
N PRO A 228 8.45 18.21 8.31
CA PRO A 228 8.47 17.51 9.59
C PRO A 228 7.24 17.88 10.43
N GLY A 229 6.36 16.90 10.68
CA GLY A 229 5.16 17.08 11.51
C GLY A 229 3.94 17.72 10.83
N ARG A 230 4.03 18.16 9.56
CA ARG A 230 2.89 18.73 8.83
C ARG A 230 2.93 18.39 7.34
N ARG A 231 1.80 17.91 6.83
CA ARG A 231 1.59 17.67 5.40
C ARG A 231 0.49 18.58 4.88
N GLU A 232 0.77 19.24 3.77
CA GLU A 232 -0.19 20.09 3.06
C GLU A 232 -0.37 19.53 1.65
N ILE A 233 -1.61 19.45 1.19
CA ILE A 233 -1.97 18.98 -0.15
C ILE A 233 -2.70 20.13 -0.83
N LEU A 234 -2.16 20.58 -1.95
CA LEU A 234 -2.67 21.72 -2.72
C LEU A 234 -3.12 21.21 -4.08
N GLU A 235 -4.38 21.42 -4.42
CA GLU A 235 -4.97 21.00 -5.69
C GLU A 235 -5.19 22.22 -6.60
N GLY A 236 -4.83 22.08 -7.88
CA GLY A 236 -5.00 23.10 -8.91
C GLY A 236 -3.83 24.08 -9.06
N SER A 237 -3.59 24.57 -10.28
CA SER A 237 -2.42 25.40 -10.60
C SER A 237 -2.35 26.68 -9.78
N ARG A 238 -3.49 27.36 -9.59
CA ARG A 238 -3.55 28.64 -8.85
C ARG A 238 -3.14 28.50 -7.39
N ALA A 239 -3.65 27.49 -6.69
CA ALA A 239 -3.31 27.26 -5.29
C ALA A 239 -1.81 26.91 -5.13
N ILE A 240 -1.28 26.12 -6.07
CA ILE A 240 0.12 25.73 -6.11
C ILE A 240 1.03 26.95 -6.37
N ILE A 241 0.71 27.76 -7.38
CA ILE A 241 1.48 28.96 -7.75
C ILE A 241 1.48 29.95 -6.59
N ALA A 242 0.31 30.26 -6.01
CA ALA A 242 0.20 31.17 -4.86
C ALA A 242 1.02 30.69 -3.66
N TYR A 243 1.05 29.38 -3.40
CA TYR A 243 1.89 28.81 -2.36
C TYR A 243 3.38 28.96 -2.65
N LEU A 244 3.80 28.65 -3.87
CA LEU A 244 5.22 28.73 -4.28
C LEU A 244 5.71 30.18 -4.31
N GLU A 245 4.88 31.11 -4.77
CA GLU A 245 5.13 32.54 -4.74
C GLU A 245 5.29 33.03 -3.30
N LYS A 246 4.39 32.65 -2.40
CA LYS A 246 4.54 32.99 -0.98
C LYS A 246 5.81 32.39 -0.35
N ARG A 247 6.15 31.16 -0.73
CA ARG A 247 7.28 30.42 -0.13
C ARG A 247 8.64 30.91 -0.62
N PHE A 248 8.75 31.31 -1.89
CA PHE A 248 10.02 31.63 -2.54
C PHE A 248 10.10 33.05 -3.15
N GLY A 249 8.97 33.74 -3.29
CA GLY A 249 8.84 35.05 -3.97
C GLY A 249 9.07 36.27 -3.07
N GLY A 250 9.40 36.11 -1.80
CA GLY A 250 9.96 37.20 -0.98
C GLY A 250 9.02 38.32 -0.54
N GLN A 251 7.69 38.20 -0.68
CA GLN A 251 6.74 39.15 -0.07
C GLN A 251 5.80 38.46 0.92
N GLY A 252 5.84 38.92 2.18
CA GLY A 252 5.04 38.42 3.27
C GLY A 252 3.56 38.77 3.12
N LEU A 253 2.75 37.81 2.67
CA LEU A 253 1.34 37.76 3.03
C LEU A 253 1.15 36.81 4.22
N SER A 254 0.87 37.41 5.37
CA SER A 254 0.53 36.72 6.61
C SER A 254 -0.70 35.84 6.36
N LEU A 255 -0.55 34.52 6.43
CA LEU A 255 -1.70 33.64 6.63
C LEU A 255 -1.86 33.57 8.14
N THR A 256 -2.95 34.10 8.66
CA THR A 256 -3.34 33.89 10.05
C THR A 256 -3.43 32.38 10.31
N PRO A 257 -2.89 31.88 11.44
CA PRO A 257 -2.96 30.47 11.76
C PRO A 257 -4.39 30.14 12.18
N LEU A 258 -5.06 29.24 11.46
CA LEU A 258 -6.25 28.59 11.99
C LEU A 258 -5.95 27.11 12.25
N GLU A 259 -6.37 26.69 13.42
CA GLU A 259 -6.06 25.44 14.09
C GLU A 259 -6.47 24.19 13.30
N ASN A 260 -5.63 23.17 13.41
CA ASN A 260 -5.93 21.74 13.32
C ASN A 260 -6.75 21.25 12.12
N GLY A 261 -6.07 20.64 11.16
CA GLY A 261 -6.70 19.72 10.21
C GLY A 261 -6.03 19.72 8.85
N LEU A 262 -5.97 18.54 8.24
CA LEU A 262 -5.58 18.32 6.86
C LEU A 262 -6.41 19.27 5.96
N PHE A 263 -5.79 20.31 5.40
CA PHE A 263 -6.48 21.27 4.55
C PHE A 263 -6.29 20.87 3.09
N VAL A 264 -7.39 20.58 2.40
CA VAL A 264 -7.50 20.65 0.94
C VAL A 264 -8.20 21.98 0.67
N PRO A 265 -7.49 23.07 0.32
CA PRO A 265 -8.16 24.31 -0.03
C PRO A 265 -8.95 24.09 -1.32
N GLN A 266 -10.28 24.02 -1.21
CA GLN A 266 -11.18 24.05 -2.36
C GLN A 266 -11.23 25.47 -2.91
N ILE A 267 -10.25 25.81 -3.77
CA ILE A 267 -10.39 26.92 -4.69
C ILE A 267 -10.60 26.28 -6.06
N GLU A 268 -11.87 26.08 -6.43
CA GLU A 268 -12.27 25.58 -7.74
C GLU A 268 -11.86 26.57 -8.84
N THR A 269 -10.62 26.48 -9.33
CA THR A 269 -10.20 26.94 -10.67
C THR A 269 -8.80 26.39 -10.98
N GLY A 270 -8.65 25.66 -12.08
CA GLY A 270 -7.35 25.15 -12.56
C GLY A 270 -7.06 23.67 -12.31
N VAL A 271 -8.09 22.82 -12.29
CA VAL A 271 -7.97 21.36 -12.12
C VAL A 271 -8.44 20.63 -13.38
N CYS A 272 -7.58 19.77 -13.93
CA CYS A 272 -7.95 18.86 -15.02
C CYS A 272 -8.54 17.57 -14.45
N SER A 273 -9.87 17.44 -14.50
CA SER A 273 -10.60 16.23 -14.08
C SER A 273 -11.05 15.40 -15.27
N GLU A 274 -11.12 14.08 -15.11
CA GLU A 274 -11.62 13.16 -16.16
C GLU A 274 -13.10 13.38 -16.52
N LEU A 275 -13.86 14.02 -15.62
CA LEU A 275 -15.24 14.41 -15.88
C LEU A 275 -15.37 15.59 -16.85
N LYS A 276 -14.27 16.30 -17.15
CA LYS A 276 -14.21 17.37 -18.15
C LYS A 276 -13.02 17.13 -19.09
N PRO A 277 -13.21 16.44 -20.24
CA PRO A 277 -12.11 16.08 -21.16
C PRO A 277 -11.46 17.29 -21.85
N LYS A 278 -12.04 18.48 -21.73
CA LYS A 278 -11.40 19.74 -22.11
C LYS A 278 -11.09 20.52 -20.83
N CYS A 279 -9.80 20.62 -20.52
CA CYS A 279 -9.33 21.60 -19.54
C CYS A 279 -9.36 22.97 -20.23
N GLU A 280 -10.26 23.85 -19.77
CA GLU A 280 -10.26 25.27 -20.09
C GLU A 280 -9.77 26.06 -18.88
#